data_AF-K2G9Y3-F1
#
_entry.id   AF-K2G9Y3-F1
#
_cell.length_a   1.000
_cell.length_b   1.000
_cell.length_c   1.000
_cell.angle_alpha   90.00
_cell.angle_beta   90.00
_cell.angle_gamma   90.00
#
_symmetry.space_group_name_H-M   'P 1'
#
loop_
_entity.id
_entity.type
_entity.pdbx_description
1 polymer ?
#
loop_
_entity_poly.entity_id
_entity_poly.type
_entity_poly.pdbx_seq_one_letter_code
_entity_poly.pdbx_strand_id
1 'polypeptide(L)' 'MREVITINIGQAGCQLGNKCWELFCLEHGIQPDGTAIANTNEKRS' A
#
# COMPACT_ATOMS: atom_id res chain seq x y z
N MET A 1 -10.63 15.82 0.89
CA MET A 1 -9.62 14.80 1.24
C MET A 1 -8.73 15.39 2.32
N ARG A 2 -8.44 14.65 3.40
CA ARG A 2 -7.46 15.06 4.42
C ARG A 2 -6.34 14.03 4.39
N GLU A 3 -5.11 14.50 4.30
CA GLU A 3 -3.93 13.63 4.22
C GLU A 3 -3.38 13.37 5.63
N VAL A 4 -2.70 12.23 5.79
CA VAL A 4 -2.10 11.78 7.05
C VAL A 4 -0.68 11.33 6.77
N ILE A 5 0.26 11.73 7.63
CA ILE A 5 1.67 11.31 7.58
C ILE A 5 1.92 10.32 8.72
N THR A 6 2.39 9.12 8.39
CA THR A 6 2.79 8.10 9.35
C THR A 6 4.31 8.14 9.55
N ILE A 7 4.77 8.35 10.78
CA ILE A 7 6.19 8.38 11.14
C ILE A 7 6.53 7.13 11.95
N ASN A 8 7.43 6.30 11.44
CA ASN A 8 7.92 5.10 12.12
C ASN A 8 9.33 5.36 12.65
N ILE A 9 9.57 5.16 13.95
CA ILE A 9 10.84 5.49 14.61
C ILE A 9 11.42 4.26 15.33
N GLY A 10 12.73 4.07 15.18
CA GLY A 10 13.47 2.98 15.82
C GLY A 10 13.32 1.64 15.11
N GLN A 11 14.13 0.67 15.50
CA GLN A 11 14.23 -0.63 14.81
C GLN A 11 12.88 -1.36 14.74
N ALA A 12 12.19 -1.51 15.87
CA ALA A 12 10.89 -2.19 15.93
C ALA A 12 9.82 -1.42 15.15
N GLY A 13 9.81 -0.09 15.26
CA GLY A 13 8.86 0.77 14.55
C GLY A 13 9.00 0.66 13.04
N CYS A 14 10.23 0.69 12.50
CA CYS A 14 10.46 0.53 11.07
C CYS A 14 10.07 -0.86 10.56
N GLN A 15 10.36 -1.92 11.31
CA GLN A 15 9.98 -3.29 10.92
C GLN A 15 8.45 -3.46 10.86
N LEU A 16 7.74 -2.97 11.88
CA LEU A 16 6.29 -2.99 11.89
C LEU A 16 5.72 -2.12 10.77
N GLY A 17 6.25 -0.91 10.60
CA GLY A 17 5.84 0.01 9.54
C GLY A 17 5.91 -0.60 8.15
N ASN A 18 6.98 -1.35 7.84
CA ASN A 18 7.10 -2.06 6.57
C ASN A 18 5.98 -3.10 6.38
N LYS A 19 5.64 -3.86 7.42
CA LYS A 19 4.55 -4.85 7.37
C LYS A 19 3.17 -4.19 7.25
N CYS A 20 2.95 -3.07 7.91
CA CYS A 20 1.73 -2.29 7.75
C CYS A 20 1.58 -1.77 6.30
N TRP A 21 2.66 -1.26 5.70
CA TRP A 21 2.63 -0.81 4.31
C TRP A 21 2.45 -1.95 3.31
N GLU A 22 3.05 -3.12 3.54
CA GLU A 22 2.78 -4.33 2.75
C GLU A 22 1.27 -4.66 2.75
N LEU A 23 0.63 -4.64 3.92
CA LEU A 23 -0.81 -4.90 4.04
C LEU A 23 -1.66 -3.82 3.35
N PHE A 24 -1.34 -2.54 3.56
CA PHE A 24 -2.06 -1.44 2.91
C PHE A 24 -1.99 -1.52 1.38
N CYS A 25 -0.82 -1.84 0.83
CA CYS A 25 -0.66 -2.06 -0.59
C CYS A 25 -1.54 -3.21 -1.08
N LEU A 26 -1.58 -4.34 -0.36
CA LEU A 26 -2.45 -5.47 -0.71
C LEU A 26 -3.94 -5.11 -0.67
N GLU A 27 -4.40 -4.41 0.38
CA GLU A 27 -5.80 -3.98 0.53
C GLU A 27 -6.25 -3.05 -0.60
N HIS A 28 -5.34 -2.25 -1.14
CA HIS A 28 -5.62 -1.30 -2.21
C HIS A 28 -5.22 -1.80 -3.61
N GLY A 29 -4.76 -3.06 -3.72
CA GLY A 29 -4.33 -3.63 -5.00
C GLY A 29 -3.12 -2.91 -5.60
N ILE A 30 -2.19 -2.42 -4.77
CA ILE A 30 -0.93 -1.79 -5.18
C ILE A 30 0.17 -2.84 -5.11
N GLN A 31 0.90 -3.00 -6.21
CA GLN A 31 2.05 -3.90 -6.30
C GLN A 31 3.28 -3.31 -5.59
N PRO A 32 4.28 -4.13 -5.22
CA PRO A 32 5.50 -3.64 -4.55
C PRO A 32 6.31 -2.61 -5.36
N ASP A 33 6.12 -2.55 -6.69
CA ASP A 33 6.73 -1.55 -7.56
C ASP A 33 5.94 -0.23 -7.64
N GLY A 34 4.82 -0.14 -6.91
CA GLY A 34 3.94 1.03 -6.86
C GLY A 34 2.86 1.05 -7.94
N THR A 35 2.78 0.03 -8.82
CA THR A 35 1.74 -0.03 -9.85
C THR A 35 0.42 -0.56 -9.28
N ALA A 36 -0.71 0.00 -9.71
CA ALA A 36 -2.02 -0.56 -9.35
C ALA A 36 -2.33 -1.79 -10.20
N ILE A 37 -2.89 -2.83 -9.57
CA ILE A 37 -3.49 -3.97 -10.26
C ILE A 37 -4.71 -3.42 -10.99
N ALA A 38 -4.58 -3.19 -12.30
CA ALA A 38 -5.72 -2.78 -13.11
C ALA A 38 -6.79 -3.86 -13.01
N ASN A 39 -8.01 -3.48 -12.62
CA ASN A 39 -9.17 -4.35 -12.79
C ASN A 39 -9.37 -4.53 -14.30
N THR A 40 -8.94 -5.67 -14.84
CA THR A 40 -9.05 -6.01 -16.27
C THR A 40 -10.49 -6.28 -16.73
N ASN A 41 -11.49 -5.75 -16.02
CA ASN A 41 -12.91 -5.95 -16.30
C ASN A 41 -13.57 -4.81 -17.11
N GLU A 42 -12.81 -3.81 -17.55
CA GLU A 42 -13.34 -2.70 -18.38
C GLU A 42 -13.14 -2.90 -19.91
N LYS A 43 -12.64 -4.06 -20.36
CA LYS A 43 -12.50 -4.38 -21.81
C LYS A 43 -13.40 -5.54 -22.28
N ARG A 44 -14.59 -5.68 -21.70
CA ARG A 44 -15.61 -6.62 -22.20
C ARG A 44 -17.03 -6.05 -22.04
N SER A 45 -17.30 -4.93 -22.70
CA SER A 45 -18.63 -4.53 -23.17
C SER A 45 -18.46 -3.79 -24.49
#